data_AF-A0A498P2K8-F1
#
_entry.id   AF-A0A498P2K8-F1
#
_cell.length_a   1.000
_cell.length_b   1.000
_cell.length_c   1.000
_cell.angle_alpha   90.00
_cell.angle_beta   90.00
_cell.angle_gamma   90.00
#
_symmetry.space_group_name_H-M   'P 1'
#
loop_
_entity.id
_entity.type
_entity.pdbx_description
1 polymer ?
#
loop_
_entity_poly.entity_id
_entity_poly.type
_entity_poly.pdbx_seq_one_letter_code
_entity_poly.pdbx_strand_id
1 'polypeptide(L)'
;MVEWTDFERTTIQDIFSKMNYEVVGQQALARCLIVYPWTQRYFGKFGNLYNAAAIMGNPMVAAHGAVVLHGLDRAVKNMDNIKAAYAELSVLHSEKLHVDPDNFRVR
;
A
#
# COMPACT_ATOMS: atom_id res chain seq x y z
N MET A 1 5.42 -19.35 10.00
CA MET A 1 4.11 -18.90 9.47
C MET A 1 3.33 -18.45 10.69
N VAL A 2 2.64 -17.31 10.63
CA VAL A 2 1.85 -16.86 11.78
C VAL A 2 0.55 -17.64 11.81
N GLU A 3 0.07 -17.98 13.00
CA GLU A 3 -1.24 -18.61 13.18
C GLU A 3 -2.27 -17.53 13.46
N TRP A 4 -3.36 -17.53 12.70
CA TRP A 4 -4.49 -16.63 12.91
C TRP A 4 -5.65 -17.39 13.52
N THR A 5 -6.18 -16.88 14.62
CA THR A 5 -7.45 -17.34 15.19
C THR A 5 -8.61 -17.01 14.25
N ASP A 6 -9.72 -17.75 14.38
CA ASP A 6 -10.94 -17.49 13.60
C ASP A 6 -11.49 -16.08 13.86
N PHE A 7 -11.35 -15.59 15.09
CA PHE A 7 -11.74 -14.23 15.46
C PHE A 7 -10.91 -13.18 14.72
N GLU A 8 -9.59 -13.34 14.66
CA GLU A 8 -8.70 -12.41 13.93
C GLU A 8 -9.02 -12.41 12.43
N ARG A 9 -9.21 -13.59 11.83
CA ARG A 9 -9.58 -13.71 10.40
C ARG A 9 -10.88 -13.00 10.10
N THR A 10 -11.92 -13.28 10.88
CA THR A 10 -13.24 -12.69 10.68
C THR A 10 -13.19 -11.17 10.85
N THR A 11 -12.46 -10.68 11.85
CA THR A 11 -12.28 -9.25 12.09
C THR A 11 -11.59 -8.56 10.91
N ILE A 12 -10.49 -9.13 10.41
CA ILE A 12 -9.76 -8.57 9.27
C ILE A 12 -10.63 -8.57 8.01
N GLN A 13 -11.33 -9.67 7.73
CA GLN A 13 -12.23 -9.78 6.58
C GLN A 13 -13.39 -8.79 6.64
N ASP A 14 -14.01 -8.60 7.80
CA ASP A 14 -15.10 -7.66 8.00
C ASP A 14 -14.65 -6.21 7.71
N ILE A 15 -13.48 -5.81 8.22
CA ILE A 15 -12.89 -4.49 7.96
C ILE A 15 -12.69 -4.27 6.45
N PHE A 16 -12.07 -5.24 5.77
CA PHE A 16 -11.78 -5.13 4.34
C PHE A 16 -13.05 -5.15 3.47
N SER A 17 -14.12 -5.82 3.90
CA SER A 17 -15.40 -5.85 3.17
C SER A 17 -16.17 -4.53 3.18
N LYS A 18 -15.90 -3.67 4.17
CA LYS A 18 -16.57 -2.37 4.37
C LYS A 18 -15.75 -1.20 3.85
N MET A 19 -14.50 -1.43 3.47
CA MET A 19 -13.57 -0.39 3.06
C MET A 19 -13.84 0.04 1.62
N ASN A 20 -13.84 1.35 1.37
CA ASN A 20 -13.80 1.91 0.01
C ASN A 20 -12.34 2.08 -0.41
N TYR A 21 -11.89 1.35 -1.43
CA TYR A 21 -10.47 1.18 -1.71
C TYR A 21 -9.90 2.41 -2.41
N GLU A 22 -10.72 3.07 -3.22
CA GLU A 22 -10.37 4.29 -3.94
C GLU A 22 -10.14 5.44 -2.96
N VAL A 23 -11.05 5.60 -1.98
CA VAL A 23 -10.97 6.66 -0.97
C VAL A 23 -9.81 6.40 -0.01
N VAL A 24 -9.76 5.20 0.60
CA VAL A 24 -8.73 4.90 1.62
C VAL A 24 -7.35 4.79 0.97
N GLY A 25 -7.26 4.23 -0.24
CA GLY A 25 -6.00 4.08 -0.97
C GLY A 25 -5.37 5.42 -1.31
N GLN A 26 -6.15 6.36 -1.87
CA GLN A 26 -5.68 7.71 -2.15
C GLN A 26 -5.19 8.40 -0.87
N GLN A 27 -6.00 8.36 0.20
CA GLN A 27 -5.66 9.01 1.47
C GLN A 27 -4.39 8.43 2.09
N ALA A 28 -4.23 7.10 2.09
CA ALA A 28 -3.06 6.44 2.65
C ALA A 28 -1.77 6.78 1.89
N LEU A 29 -1.78 6.66 0.55
CA LEU A 29 -0.60 6.96 -0.26
C LEU A 29 -0.26 8.45 -0.22
N ALA A 30 -1.26 9.34 -0.31
CA ALA A 30 -1.03 10.77 -0.22
C ALA A 30 -0.42 11.15 1.15
N ARG A 31 -0.94 10.60 2.26
CA ARG A 31 -0.37 10.82 3.59
C ARG A 31 1.06 10.32 3.69
N CYS A 32 1.39 9.17 3.11
CA CYS A 32 2.76 8.67 3.05
C CYS A 32 3.69 9.66 2.34
N LEU A 33 3.31 10.14 1.16
CA LEU A 33 4.10 11.09 0.36
C LEU A 33 4.24 12.47 1.03
N ILE A 34 3.26 12.89 1.83
CA ILE A 34 3.27 14.17 2.56
C ILE A 34 4.12 14.07 3.84
N VAL A 35 3.88 13.05 4.66
CA VAL A 35 4.51 12.90 5.98
C VAL A 35 5.95 12.39 5.87
N TYR A 36 6.24 11.59 4.84
CA TYR A 36 7.58 11.06 4.56
C TYR A 36 8.04 11.51 3.16
N PRO A 37 8.42 12.78 2.96
CA PRO A 37 8.69 13.33 1.63
C PRO A 37 9.78 12.58 0.84
N TRP A 38 10.72 11.91 1.51
CA TRP A 38 11.73 11.09 0.84
C TRP A 38 11.12 9.93 0.03
N THR A 39 9.92 9.46 0.37
CA THR A 39 9.22 8.40 -0.38
C THR A 39 8.80 8.84 -1.78
N GLN A 40 8.66 10.15 -2.02
CA GLN A 40 8.31 10.70 -3.33
C GLN A 40 9.33 10.33 -4.42
N ARG A 41 10.59 10.04 -4.05
CA ARG A 41 11.64 9.63 -5.00
C ARG A 41 11.30 8.38 -5.82
N TYR A 42 10.45 7.49 -5.28
CA TYR A 42 10.03 6.27 -5.98
C TYR A 42 8.91 6.53 -7.01
N PHE A 43 8.31 7.72 -7.00
CA PHE A 43 7.12 8.06 -7.80
C PHE A 43 7.40 9.15 -8.84
N GLY A 44 8.61 9.19 -9.41
CA GLY A 44 9.03 10.25 -10.35
C GLY A 44 8.15 10.41 -11.61
N LYS A 45 7.32 9.40 -11.96
CA LYS A 45 6.38 9.46 -13.08
C LYS A 45 5.02 10.06 -12.72
N PHE A 46 4.77 10.41 -11.46
CA PHE A 46 3.45 10.87 -11.00
C PHE A 46 3.25 12.38 -11.24
N GLY A 47 4.24 13.07 -11.80
CA GLY A 47 4.13 14.50 -12.09
C GLY A 47 4.30 15.35 -10.82
N ASN A 48 3.41 16.33 -10.64
CA ASN A 48 3.55 17.32 -9.56
C ASN A 48 3.23 16.71 -8.18
N LEU A 49 4.25 16.58 -7.33
CA LEU A 49 4.15 16.17 -5.92
C LEU A 49 4.73 17.25 -4.97
N TYR A 50 4.81 18.50 -5.41
CA TYR A 50 5.53 19.56 -4.70
C TYR A 50 4.96 19.93 -3.31
N ASN A 51 3.64 19.89 -3.15
CA ASN A 51 2.99 20.24 -1.90
C ASN A 51 1.77 19.34 -1.62
N ALA A 52 1.21 19.44 -0.42
CA ALA A 52 0.11 18.59 0.02
C ALA A 52 -1.13 18.69 -0.89
N ALA A 53 -1.50 19.88 -1.34
CA ALA A 53 -2.64 20.06 -2.25
C ALA A 53 -2.40 19.37 -3.60
N ALA A 54 -1.19 19.50 -4.17
CA ALA A 54 -0.81 18.85 -5.40
C ALA A 54 -0.83 17.31 -5.25
N ILE A 55 -0.30 16.77 -4.16
CA ILE A 55 -0.31 15.32 -3.87
C ILE A 55 -1.74 14.81 -3.69
N MET A 56 -2.56 15.49 -2.87
CA MET A 56 -3.94 15.09 -2.60
C MET A 56 -4.82 15.14 -3.85
N GLY A 57 -4.58 16.09 -4.76
CA GLY A 57 -5.30 16.21 -6.03
C GLY A 57 -4.73 15.38 -7.18
N ASN A 58 -3.68 14.58 -6.96
CA ASN A 58 -2.97 13.90 -8.03
C ASN A 58 -3.70 12.59 -8.46
N PRO A 59 -4.15 12.48 -9.72
CA PRO A 59 -4.87 11.29 -10.18
C PRO A 59 -4.01 10.01 -10.20
N MET A 60 -2.69 10.13 -10.39
CA MET A 60 -1.79 8.97 -10.33
C MET A 60 -1.59 8.47 -8.90
N VAL A 61 -1.57 9.38 -7.92
CA VAL A 61 -1.56 9.01 -6.50
C VAL A 61 -2.86 8.29 -6.12
N ALA A 62 -4.01 8.80 -6.56
CA ALA A 62 -5.30 8.15 -6.32
C ALA A 62 -5.36 6.75 -6.94
N ALA A 63 -5.01 6.63 -8.22
CA ALA A 63 -5.02 5.36 -8.93
C ALA A 63 -4.06 4.34 -8.31
N HIS A 64 -2.84 4.76 -7.97
CA HIS A 64 -1.86 3.84 -7.37
C HIS A 64 -2.20 3.47 -5.92
N GLY A 65 -2.82 4.38 -5.16
CA GLY A 65 -3.33 4.10 -3.83
C GLY A 65 -4.35 2.94 -3.84
N ALA A 66 -5.25 2.92 -4.82
CA ALA A 66 -6.18 1.80 -5.01
C ALA A 66 -5.45 0.49 -5.36
N VAL A 67 -4.42 0.54 -6.22
CA VAL A 67 -3.56 -0.62 -6.53
C VAL A 67 -2.91 -1.19 -5.27
N VAL A 68 -2.41 -0.34 -4.37
CA VAL A 68 -1.81 -0.77 -3.09
C VAL A 68 -2.84 -1.49 -2.21
N LEU A 69 -4.07 -0.96 -2.07
CA LEU A 69 -5.09 -1.61 -1.25
C LEU A 69 -5.59 -2.93 -1.85
N HIS A 70 -5.72 -3.04 -3.17
CA HIS A 70 -5.95 -4.33 -3.81
C HIS A 70 -4.78 -5.29 -3.61
N GLY A 71 -3.55 -4.77 -3.52
CA GLY A 71 -2.40 -5.51 -3.04
C GLY A 71 -2.67 -6.12 -1.66
N LEU A 72 -3.09 -5.31 -0.68
CA LEU A 72 -3.41 -5.78 0.68
C LEU A 72 -4.57 -6.78 0.74
N ASP A 73 -5.61 -6.60 -0.06
CA ASP A 73 -6.72 -7.55 -0.18
C ASP A 73 -6.24 -8.95 -0.64
N ARG A 74 -5.18 -9.03 -1.45
CA ARG A 74 -4.55 -10.33 -1.77
C ARG A 74 -4.04 -11.04 -0.51
N ALA A 75 -3.44 -10.34 0.46
CA ALA A 75 -3.03 -10.97 1.71
C ALA A 75 -4.23 -11.43 2.54
N VAL A 76 -5.32 -10.66 2.57
CA VAL A 76 -6.57 -11.06 3.26
C VAL A 76 -7.17 -12.33 2.66
N LYS A 77 -7.05 -12.52 1.34
CA LYS A 77 -7.47 -13.74 0.64
C LYS A 77 -6.49 -14.91 0.77
N ASN A 78 -5.28 -14.67 1.26
CA ASN A 78 -4.19 -15.64 1.36
C ASN A 78 -3.52 -15.62 2.74
N MET A 79 -4.30 -15.48 3.82
CA MET A 79 -3.76 -15.20 5.18
C MET A 79 -2.75 -16.24 5.67
N ASP A 80 -2.89 -17.49 5.25
CA ASP A 80 -1.97 -18.59 5.58
C ASP A 80 -0.73 -18.65 4.68
N ASN A 81 -0.75 -17.94 3.55
CA ASN A 81 0.30 -18.04 2.54
C ASN A 81 0.80 -16.67 2.04
N ILE A 82 0.72 -15.65 2.89
CA ILE A 82 1.09 -14.26 2.55
C ILE A 82 2.51 -14.19 1.96
N LYS A 83 3.47 -14.93 2.54
CA LYS A 83 4.87 -14.94 2.09
C LYS A 83 4.99 -15.37 0.62
N ALA A 84 4.29 -16.44 0.22
CA ALA A 84 4.33 -16.89 -1.17
C ALA A 84 3.52 -15.95 -2.07
N ALA A 85 2.36 -15.48 -1.62
CA ALA A 85 1.49 -14.58 -2.38
C ALA A 85 2.16 -13.25 -2.77
N TYR A 86 3.17 -12.81 -2.00
CA TYR A 86 3.95 -11.60 -2.24
C TYR A 86 5.38 -11.84 -2.73
N ALA A 87 5.79 -13.07 -3.05
CA ALA A 87 7.17 -13.33 -3.48
C ALA A 87 7.57 -12.49 -4.70
N GLU A 88 6.73 -12.43 -5.73
CA GLU A 88 6.99 -11.59 -6.93
C GLU A 88 6.97 -10.09 -6.61
N LEU A 89 6.08 -9.66 -5.71
CA LEU A 89 5.99 -8.26 -5.31
C LEU A 89 7.23 -7.83 -4.52
N SER A 90 7.76 -8.73 -3.70
CA SER A 90 9.02 -8.55 -2.97
C SER A 90 10.17 -8.33 -3.95
N VAL A 91 10.32 -9.21 -4.96
CA VAL A 91 11.36 -9.08 -5.99
C VAL A 91 11.22 -7.78 -6.78
N LEU A 92 9.98 -7.39 -7.12
CA LEU A 92 9.73 -6.11 -7.77
C LEU A 92 10.24 -4.94 -6.92
N HIS A 93 9.90 -4.90 -5.63
CA HIS A 93 10.27 -3.79 -4.76
C HIS A 93 11.75 -3.77 -4.41
N SER A 94 12.39 -4.93 -4.23
CA SER A 94 13.82 -5.03 -3.89
C SER A 94 14.74 -4.88 -5.10
N GLU A 95 14.53 -5.68 -6.15
CA GLU A 95 15.50 -5.85 -7.24
C GLU A 95 15.30 -4.87 -8.39
N LYS A 96 14.09 -4.31 -8.53
CA LYS A 96 13.77 -3.40 -9.65
C LYS A 96 13.51 -1.98 -9.21
N LEU A 97 12.75 -1.82 -8.12
CA LEU A 97 12.43 -0.48 -7.60
C LEU A 97 13.44 0.00 -6.55
N HIS A 98 14.23 -0.92 -5.99
CA HIS A 98 15.21 -0.64 -4.94
C HIS A 98 14.63 0.20 -3.78
N VAL A 99 13.42 -0.17 -3.36
CA VAL A 99 12.76 0.45 -2.21
C VAL A 99 13.46 -0.01 -0.95
N ASP A 100 14.03 0.94 -0.22
CA ASP A 100 14.58 0.67 1.10
C ASP A 100 13.48 0.06 2.01
N PRO A 101 13.69 -1.15 2.57
CA PRO A 101 12.71 -1.87 3.36
C PRO A 101 12.14 -1.10 4.55
N ASP A 102 12.85 -0.11 5.09
CA ASP A 102 12.34 0.73 6.18
C ASP A 102 11.08 1.51 5.75
N ASN A 103 10.88 1.72 4.45
CA ASN A 103 9.69 2.38 3.91
C ASN A 103 8.41 1.52 4.03
N PHE A 104 8.50 0.21 4.29
CA PHE A 104 7.31 -0.63 4.51
C PHE A 104 6.67 -0.42 5.89
N ARG A 105 7.42 0.09 6.88
CA ARG A 105 6.97 0.33 8.26
C ARG A 105 7.14 1.78 8.70
N VAL A 106 7.02 2.73 7.77
CA VAL A 106 6.96 4.15 8.11
C VAL A 106 5.80 4.38 9.09
N ARG A 107 6.08 5.14 10.15
CA ARG A 107 5.22 5.29 11.34
C ARG A 107 4.48 6.60 11.38
#